data_AF-A0A3L6ZHL5-F1
#
_entry.id   AF-A0A3L6ZHL5-F1
#
_cell.length_a   1.000
_cell.length_b   1.000
_cell.length_c   1.000
_cell.angle_alpha   90.00
_cell.angle_beta   90.00
_cell.angle_gamma   90.00
#
_symmetry.space_group_name_H-M   'P 1'
#
loop_
_entity.id
_entity.type
_entity.pdbx_description
1 polymer ?
#
loop_
_entity_poly.entity_id
_entity_poly.type
_entity_poly.pdbx_seq_one_letter_code
_entity_poly.pdbx_strand_id
1 'polypeptide(L)' 'MNSLAESQIGLYKSELIHHEGPWRDVDQVEAATASWVLWFNTERTHGSIDDLTPLEVEQLDYARNEPVEQAG' A
#
# COMPACT_ATOMS: atom_id res chain seq x y z
N MET A 1 5.48 18.39 7.23
CA MET A 1 5.54 16.92 7.06
C MET A 1 4.12 16.40 7.13
N ASN A 2 3.75 15.38 6.34
CA ASN A 2 2.36 14.87 6.29
C ASN A 2 2.23 13.71 7.31
N SER A 3 1.32 13.84 8.28
CA SER A 3 1.09 12.84 9.34
C SER A 3 0.71 11.45 8.79
N LEU A 4 0.07 11.40 7.61
CA LEU A 4 -0.22 10.15 6.91
C LEU A 4 1.06 9.45 6.43
N ALA A 5 1.98 10.21 5.82
CA ALA A 5 3.25 9.68 5.35
C ALA A 5 4.12 9.19 6.52
N GLU A 6 4.14 9.92 7.63
CA GLU A 6 4.84 9.50 8.86
C GLU A 6 4.29 8.18 9.41
N SER A 7 2.96 8.04 9.45
CA SER A 7 2.31 6.81 9.93
C SER A 7 2.60 5.62 9.03
N GLN A 8 2.56 5.84 7.70
CA GLN A 8 2.87 4.81 6.72
C GLN A 8 4.31 4.31 6.83
N ILE A 9 5.26 5.23 7.01
CA ILE A 9 6.68 4.91 7.21
C ILE A 9 6.90 4.18 8.53
N GLY A 10 6.15 4.55 9.58
CA GLY A 10 6.18 3.85 10.86
C GLY A 10 5.75 2.39 10.74
N LEU A 11 4.66 2.13 10.02
CA LEU A 11 4.17 0.77 9.75
C LEU A 11 5.18 -0.05 8.95
N TYR A 12 5.69 0.51 7.86
CA TYR A 12 6.73 -0.13 7.04
C TYR A 12 7.94 -0.58 7.87
N LYS A 13 8.44 0.31 8.76
CA LYS A 13 9.58 -0.03 9.62
C LYS A 13 9.23 -1.14 10.62
N SER A 14 8.03 -1.10 11.21
CA SER A 14 7.61 -2.09 12.21
C SER A 14 7.39 -3.47 11.62
N GLU A 15 6.69 -3.55 10.49
CA GLU A 15 6.22 -4.82 9.91
C GLU A 15 7.24 -5.48 8.99
N LEU A 16 8.05 -4.70 8.29
CA LEU A 16 9.08 -5.23 7.41
C LEU A 16 10.44 -5.16 8.09
N ILE A 17 10.96 -3.95 8.31
CA ILE A 17 12.37 -3.75 8.65
C ILE A 17 12.74 -4.41 9.98
N HIS A 18 11.94 -4.24 11.02
CA HIS A 18 12.24 -4.78 12.34
C HIS A 18 11.77 -6.23 12.52
N HIS A 19 10.67 -6.63 11.89
CA HIS A 19 10.07 -7.94 12.09
C HIS A 19 10.69 -9.04 11.21
N GLU A 20 10.99 -8.74 9.94
CA GLU A 20 11.58 -9.72 9.00
C GLU A 20 13.11 -9.69 8.96
N GLY A 21 13.73 -8.74 9.65
CA GLY A 21 15.17 -8.69 9.83
C GLY A 21 15.70 -9.85 10.69
N PRO A 22 17.03 -10.03 10.77
CA PRO A 22 18.08 -9.13 10.28
C PRO A 22 18.37 -9.28 8.77
N TRP A 23 18.67 -8.15 8.14
CA TRP A 23 18.99 -8.05 6.70
C TRP A 23 20.49 -8.14 6.47
N ARG A 24 20.91 -8.85 5.43
CA ARG A 24 22.34 -9.06 5.11
C ARG A 24 22.90 -8.02 4.17
N ASP A 25 22.09 -7.55 3.23
CA ASP A 25 22.44 -6.60 2.18
C ASP A 25 21.22 -5.79 1.74
N VAL A 26 21.46 -4.81 0.86
CA VAL A 26 20.41 -3.92 0.34
C VAL A 26 19.48 -4.67 -0.62
N ASP A 27 19.99 -5.61 -1.41
CA ASP A 27 19.20 -6.39 -2.38
C ASP A 27 18.07 -7.16 -1.68
N GLN A 28 18.36 -7.75 -0.51
CA GLN A 28 17.37 -8.44 0.31
C GLN A 28 16.26 -7.48 0.79
N VAL A 29 16.65 -6.26 1.20
CA VAL A 29 15.69 -5.24 1.64
C VAL A 29 14.83 -4.76 0.47
N GLU A 30 15.42 -4.54 -0.71
CA GLU A 30 14.68 -4.10 -1.90
C GLU A 30 13.65 -5.13 -2.35
N ALA A 31 14.02 -6.42 -2.40
CA ALA A 31 13.10 -7.49 -2.76
C ALA A 31 11.95 -7.63 -1.73
N ALA A 32 12.26 -7.53 -0.45
CA ALA A 32 11.27 -7.58 0.61
C ALA A 32 10.35 -6.35 0.59
N THR A 33 10.90 -5.17 0.26
CA THR A 33 10.13 -3.92 0.09
C THR A 33 9.13 -4.06 -1.04
N ALA A 34 9.55 -4.57 -2.21
CA ALA A 34 8.65 -4.77 -3.34
C ALA A 34 7.50 -5.73 -2.98
N SER A 35 7.81 -6.81 -2.26
CA SER A 35 6.82 -7.78 -1.79
C SER A 35 5.85 -7.16 -0.78
N TRP A 36 6.37 -6.39 0.18
CA TRP A 36 5.57 -5.70 1.18
C TRP A 36 4.64 -4.66 0.55
N VAL A 37 5.12 -3.88 -0.43
CA VAL A 37 4.31 -2.89 -1.16
C VAL A 37 3.20 -3.57 -1.95
N LEU A 38 3.50 -4.69 -2.63
CA LEU A 38 2.49 -5.47 -3.33
C LEU A 38 1.40 -5.93 -2.36
N TRP A 39 1.78 -6.65 -1.31
CA TRP A 39 0.85 -7.13 -0.29
C TRP A 39 0.02 -5.98 0.34
N PHE A 40 0.68 -4.88 0.71
CA PHE A 40 0.01 -3.74 1.32
C PHE A 40 -1.06 -3.13 0.40
N ASN A 41 -0.81 -3.07 -0.90
CA ASN A 41 -1.74 -2.43 -1.84
C ASN A 41 -2.84 -3.38 -2.35
N THR A 42 -2.57 -4.69 -2.42
CA THR A 42 -3.47 -5.64 -3.11
C THR A 42 -4.14 -6.66 -2.20
N GLU A 43 -3.61 -6.89 -0.99
CA GLU A 43 -4.08 -7.96 -0.11
C GLU A 43 -4.39 -7.47 1.31
N ARG A 44 -3.71 -6.42 1.79
CA ARG A 44 -3.97 -5.87 3.11
C ARG A 44 -5.29 -5.11 3.11
N THR A 45 -6.24 -5.61 3.87
CA THR A 45 -7.48 -4.90 4.17
C THR A 45 -7.24 -3.86 5.26
N HIS A 46 -7.89 -2.72 5.13
CA HIS A 46 -7.76 -1.62 6.09
C HIS A 46 -9.14 -1.26 6.64
N GLY A 47 -9.36 -1.48 7.94
CA GLY A 47 -10.63 -1.13 8.58
C GLY A 47 -11.00 0.35 8.54
N SER A 48 -10.05 1.24 8.22
CA SER A 48 -10.31 2.66 7.98
C SER A 48 -10.95 2.97 6.62
N ILE A 49 -10.94 2.00 5.70
CA ILE A 49 -11.52 2.11 4.35
C ILE A 49 -12.45 0.92 4.08
N ASP A 50 -13.32 0.62 5.05
CA ASP A 50 -14.36 -0.42 4.94
C ASP A 50 -13.82 -1.83 4.65
N ASP A 51 -12.64 -2.15 5.19
CA ASP A 51 -11.93 -3.42 4.96
C ASP A 51 -11.57 -3.68 3.49
N LEU A 52 -11.53 -2.63 2.68
CA LEU A 52 -11.00 -2.68 1.31
C LEU A 52 -9.48 -2.57 1.31
N THR A 53 -8.89 -3.05 0.23
CA THR A 53 -7.49 -2.80 -0.11
C THR A 53 -7.34 -1.40 -0.74
N PRO A 54 -6.14 -0.78 -0.67
CA PRO A 54 -5.91 0.49 -1.34
C PRO A 54 -6.22 0.46 -2.84
N LEU A 55 -5.91 -0.66 -3.51
CA LEU A 55 -6.23 -0.84 -4.92
C LEU A 55 -7.74 -0.84 -5.20
N GLU A 56 -8.54 -1.52 -4.37
CA GLU A 56 -10.00 -1.53 -4.52
C GLU A 56 -10.59 -0.13 -4.31
N VAL A 57 -10.06 0.64 -3.37
CA VAL A 57 -10.47 2.04 -3.18
C VAL A 57 -10.16 2.89 -4.40
N GLU A 58 -8.97 2.76 -4.99
CA GLU A 58 -8.60 3.48 -6.21
C GLU A 58 -9.51 3.09 -7.39
N GLN A 59 -9.83 1.81 -7.55
CA GLN A 59 -10.75 1.33 -8.58
C GLN A 59 -12.17 1.89 -8.40
N LEU A 60 -12.67 1.95 -7.17
CA LEU A 60 -13.97 2.54 -6.86
C LEU A 60 -13.99 4.05 -7.09
N ASP A 61 -12.91 4.76 -6.75
CA ASP A 61 -12.79 6.19 -7.02
C ASP A 61 -12.74 6.47 -8.53
N TYR A 62 -11.96 5.68 -9.29
CA TYR A 62 -11.91 5.78 -10.74
C TYR A 62 -13.30 5.56 -11.37
N ALA A 63 -14.01 4.48 -11.00
CA ALA A 63 -15.34 4.19 -11.50
C ALA A 63 -16.40 5.25 -11.10
N ARG A 64 -16.20 5.96 -9.98
CA ARG A 64 -17.07 7.07 -9.57
C ARG A 64 -16.77 8.37 -10.32
N ASN A 65 -15.51 8.56 -10.70
CA ASN A 65 -15.00 9.79 -11.30
C ASN A 65 -14.87 9.71 -12.83
N GLU A 66 -15.20 8.57 -13.47
CA GLU A 66 -15.36 8.50 -14.92
C GLU A 66 -16.46 9.47 -15.38
N PRO A 67 -16.14 10.51 -16.19
CA PRO A 67 -17.17 11.21 -16.94
C PRO A 67 -17.77 10.22 -17.94
N VAL A 68 -19.09 10.25 -18.12
CA VAL A 68 -19.76 9.56 -19.24
C VAL A 68 -19.32 10.22 -20.54
N GLU A 69 -18.13 9.88 -21.03
CA GLU A 69 -17.60 10.40 -22.28
C GLU A 69 -16.88 9.30 -23.06
N GLN A 70 -17.64 8.26 -23.42
CA GLN A 70 -17.42 7.51 -24.67
C GLN A 70 -18.69 6.74 -25.06
N ALA A 71 -19.77 7.50 -25.30
CA ALA A 71 -20.85 7.09 -26.20
C ALA A 71 -20.93 8.14 -27.31
N GLY A 72 -20.16 7.92 -28.37
CA GLY A 72 -20.10 8.76 -29.57
C GLY A 72 -19.37 8.05 -30.69
#